data_AF-A0A852UNI6-F1
#
_entry.id   AF-A0A852UNI6-F1
#
_cell.length_a   1.000
_cell.length_b   1.000
_cell.length_c   1.000
_cell.angle_alpha   90.00
_cell.angle_beta   90.00
_cell.angle_gamma   90.00
#
_symmetry.space_group_name_H-M   'P 1'
#
loop_
_entity.id
_entity.type
_entity.pdbx_description
1 polymer ?
#
loop_
_entity_poly.entity_id
_entity_poly.type
_entity_poly.pdbx_seq_one_letter_code
_entity_poly.pdbx_strand_id
1 'polypeptide(L)' 'MDIWTVPLIIVVLIIGLISFVSVRKWNKANAAVEVQDSRNPAVVEEDHPFTLNPIIWIALASVFFMGIVIFYYATSSF' A
#
# COMPACT_ATOMS: atom_id res chain seq x y z
N MET A 1 -3.21 23.34 14.01
CA MET A 1 -2.93 22.01 13.45
C MET A 1 -4.01 21.11 14.00
N ASP A 2 -4.89 20.59 13.14
CA ASP A 2 -5.95 19.69 13.58
C ASP A 2 -5.33 18.43 14.18
N ILE A 3 -6.02 17.82 15.16
CA ILE A 3 -5.54 16.61 15.84
C ILE A 3 -5.22 15.46 14.87
N TRP A 4 -5.79 15.51 13.66
CA TRP A 4 -5.58 14.56 12.59
C TRP A 4 -4.41 14.85 11.65
N THR A 5 -3.82 16.05 11.70
CA THR A 5 -2.74 16.41 10.77
C THR A 5 -1.52 15.48 10.93
N VAL A 6 -1.08 15.21 12.16
CA VAL A 6 0.07 14.33 12.41
C VAL A 6 -0.24 12.87 12.05
N PRO A 7 -1.36 12.25 12.48
CA PRO A 7 -1.75 10.91 12.03
C PRO A 7 -1.85 10.76 10.52
N LEU A 8 -2.43 11.75 9.83
CA LEU A 8 -2.59 11.72 8.38
C LEU A 8 -1.23 11.73 7.65
N ILE A 9 -0.29 12.57 8.12
CA ILE A 9 1.08 12.59 7.58
C ILE A 9 1.73 11.22 7.70
N ILE A 10 1.58 10.54 8.85
CA ILE A 10 2.15 9.20 9.05
C ILE A 10 1.56 8.20 8.04
N VAL A 11 0.24 8.21 7.83
CA VAL A 11 -0.41 7.31 6.87
C VAL A 11 0.05 7.58 5.44
N VAL A 12 0.16 8.85 5.05
CA VAL A 12 0.66 9.22 3.72
C VAL A 12 2.10 8.75 3.52
N LEU A 13 2.96 8.87 4.54
CA LEU A 13 4.34 8.36 4.48
C LEU A 13 4.38 6.83 4.35
N ILE A 14 3.52 6.10 5.07
CA ILE A 14 3.41 4.64 4.98
C ILE A 14 2.95 4.21 3.58
N ILE A 15 1.91 4.85 3.04
CA ILE A 15 1.42 4.59 1.68
C ILE A 15 2.53 4.88 0.66
N GLY A 16 3.21 6.01 0.78
CA GLY A 16 4.32 6.37 -0.09
C GLY A 16 5.47 5.35 -0.06
N LEU A 17 5.83 4.85 1.12
CA LEU A 17 6.84 3.81 1.28
C LEU A 17 6.41 2.49 0.62
N ILE A 18 5.16 2.06 0.84
CA ILE A 18 4.63 0.83 0.24
C ILE A 18 4.62 0.93 -1.28
N SER A 19 4.14 2.05 -1.83
CA SER A 19 4.14 2.33 -3.27
C SER A 19 5.57 2.34 -3.82
N PHE A 20 6.51 3.02 -3.15
CA PHE A 20 7.90 3.08 -3.59
C PHE A 20 8.59 1.71 -3.60
N VAL A 21 8.41 0.92 -2.53
CA VAL A 21 8.97 -0.44 -2.44
C VAL A 21 8.37 -1.34 -3.53
N SER A 22 7.06 -1.24 -3.76
CA SER A 22 6.38 -2.00 -4.80
C SER A 22 6.90 -1.66 -6.20
N VAL A 23 6.99 -0.37 -6.55
CA VAL A 23 7.55 0.09 -7.83
C VAL A 23 9.01 -0.34 -7.98
N ARG A 24 9.82 -0.25 -6.92
CA ARG A 24 11.22 -0.70 -6.96
C ARG A 24 11.33 -2.22 -7.17
N LYS A 25 10.44 -3.00 -6.57
CA LYS A 25 10.38 -4.46 -6.74
C LYS A 25 9.97 -4.83 -8.16
N TRP A 26 9.00 -4.12 -8.74
CA TRP A 26 8.61 -4.26 -10.14
C TRP A 26 9.72 -3.86 -11.11
N ASN A 27 10.42 -2.74 -10.89
CA ASN A 27 11.56 -2.36 -11.73
C ASN A 27 12.69 -3.40 -11.70
N LYS A 28 12.98 -3.98 -10.52
CA LYS A 28 13.95 -5.07 -10.41
C LYS A 28 13.47 -6.34 -11.12
N ALA A 29 12.19 -6.67 -11.02
CA ALA A 29 11.62 -7.81 -11.72
C ALA A 29 11.67 -7.60 -13.23
N ASN A 30 11.28 -6.44 -13.74
CA ASN A 30 11.36 -6.08 -15.15
C ASN A 30 12.81 -6.12 -15.67
N ALA A 31 13.76 -5.56 -14.92
CA ALA A 31 15.19 -5.63 -15.28
C ALA A 31 15.76 -7.05 -15.26
N ALA A 32 15.20 -7.96 -14.46
CA ALA A 32 15.57 -9.38 -14.45
C ALA A 32 14.87 -10.17 -15.57
N VAL A 33 13.66 -9.79 -15.95
CA VAL A 33 12.88 -10.40 -17.04
C VAL A 33 13.43 -10.01 -18.41
N GLU A 34 14.00 -8.81 -18.58
CA GLU A 34 14.72 -8.43 -19.81
C GLU A 34 15.95 -9.31 -20.07
N VAL A 35 16.50 -9.97 -19.04
CA VAL A 35 17.61 -10.94 -19.13
C VAL A 35 17.13 -12.40 -19.28
N GLN A 36 15.87 -12.69 -18.92
CA GLN A 36 15.22 -14.01 -19.01
C GLN A 36 13.89 -13.87 -19.75
N ASP A 37 13.97 -13.91 -21.07
CA ASP A 37 12.91 -13.82 -22.09
C ASP A 37 11.76 -14.85 -21.94
N SER A 38 10.99 -14.89 -20.83
CA SER A 38 9.74 -15.69 -20.75
C SER A 38 8.84 -15.54 -19.51
N ARG A 39 9.24 -14.91 -18.38
CA ARG A 39 8.33 -14.92 -17.20
C ARG A 39 7.32 -13.77 -17.25
N ASN A 40 6.17 -14.04 -17.87
CA ASN A 40 5.01 -13.15 -17.95
C ASN A 40 4.66 -12.58 -16.56
N PRO A 41 4.67 -11.25 -16.35
CA PRO A 41 4.34 -10.63 -15.06
C PRO A 41 2.95 -11.02 -14.55
N ALA A 42 2.01 -11.35 -15.45
CA ALA A 42 0.67 -11.84 -15.07
C ALA A 42 0.70 -13.15 -14.26
N VAL A 43 1.65 -14.06 -14.52
CA VAL A 43 1.74 -15.35 -13.80
C VAL A 43 2.20 -15.13 -12.35
N VAL A 44 3.03 -14.12 -12.12
CA VAL A 44 3.56 -13.81 -10.79
C VAL A 44 2.50 -13.09 -9.94
N GLU A 45 1.64 -12.27 -10.57
CA GLU A 45 0.45 -11.72 -9.92
C GLU A 45 -0.60 -12.79 -9.58
N GLU A 46 -0.77 -13.83 -10.42
CA GLU A 46 -1.65 -14.96 -10.15
C GLU A 46 -1.17 -15.85 -8.99
N ASP A 47 0.15 -16.06 -8.85
CA ASP A 47 0.71 -16.89 -7.77
C ASP A 47 0.62 -16.21 -6.39
N HIS A 48 0.76 -14.88 -6.31
CA HIS A 48 0.77 -14.13 -5.06
C HIS A 48 -0.03 -12.80 -5.13
N PRO A 49 -1.34 -12.84 -5.42
CA PRO A 49 -2.16 -11.65 -5.69
C PRO A 49 -2.25 -10.71 -4.49
N PHE A 50 -2.18 -11.23 -3.26
CA PHE A 50 -2.25 -10.43 -2.03
C PHE A 50 -0.91 -9.78 -1.63
N THR A 51 0.20 -10.45 -1.92
CA THR A 51 1.53 -10.00 -1.47
C THR A 51 2.19 -9.04 -2.45
N LEU A 52 1.78 -9.07 -3.71
CA LEU A 52 2.38 -8.28 -4.78
C LEU A 52 1.53 -7.09 -5.23
N ASN A 53 0.25 -7.04 -4.88
CA ASN A 53 -0.61 -5.94 -5.29
C ASN A 53 -0.56 -4.78 -4.26
N PRO A 54 0.15 -3.68 -4.56
CA PRO A 54 0.24 -2.53 -3.66
C PRO A 54 -1.13 -1.87 -3.41
N ILE A 55 -2.08 -2.00 -4.33
CA ILE A 55 -3.42 -1.40 -4.22
C ILE A 55 -4.15 -1.97 -2.99
N ILE A 56 -3.99 -3.27 -2.72
CA ILE A 56 -4.61 -3.94 -1.57
C ILE A 56 -4.06 -3.36 -0.26
N TRP A 57 -2.75 -3.14 -0.18
CA TRP A 57 -2.11 -2.57 1.00
C TRP A 57 -2.50 -1.11 1.25
N ILE A 58 -2.63 -0.33 0.18
CA ILE A 58 -3.10 1.06 0.25
C ILE A 58 -4.55 1.11 0.73
N ALA A 59 -5.42 0.24 0.18
CA ALA A 59 -6.81 0.14 0.60
C ALA A 59 -6.93 -0.26 2.08
N LEU A 60 -6.16 -1.26 2.52
CA LEU A 60 -6.14 -1.70 3.91
C LEU A 60 -5.69 -0.57 4.85
N ALA A 61 -4.58 0.11 4.54
CA ALA A 61 -4.10 1.24 5.34
C ALA A 61 -5.12 2.38 5.42
N SER A 62 -5.81 2.67 4.31
CA SER A 62 -6.82 3.72 4.23
C SER A 62 -8.07 3.39 5.05
N VAL A 63 -8.59 2.16 4.92
CA VAL A 63 -9.75 1.69 5.69
C VAL A 63 -9.43 1.65 7.18
N PHE A 64 -8.25 1.18 7.55
CA PHE A 64 -7.81 1.16 8.94
C PHE A 64 -7.75 2.57 9.53
N PHE A 65 -7.15 3.53 8.81
CA PHE A 65 -7.11 4.91 9.25
C PHE A 65 -8.50 5.53 9.39
N MET A 66 -9.38 5.35 8.39
CA MET A 66 -10.77 5.80 8.48
C MET A 66 -11.50 5.19 9.68
N GLY A 67 -11.29 3.90 9.95
CA GLY A 67 -11.86 3.22 11.12
C GLY A 67 -11.45 3.90 12.43
N ILE A 68 -10.18 4.27 12.58
CA ILE A 68 -9.67 5.01 13.75
C ILE A 68 -10.35 6.38 13.86
N VAL A 69 -10.47 7.12 12.75
CA VAL A 69 -11.12 8.44 12.72
C VAL A 69 -12.59 8.34 13.15
N ILE A 70 -13.33 7.40 12.56
CA ILE A 70 -14.74 7.17 12.86
C ILE A 70 -14.90 6.77 14.34
N PHE A 71 -14.08 5.84 14.82
CA PHE A 71 -14.14 5.39 16.21
C PHE A 71 -13.83 6.51 17.22
N TYR A 72 -12.81 7.31 16.95
CA TYR A 72 -12.46 8.46 17.79
C TYR A 72 -13.64 9.42 17.93
N TYR A 73 -14.25 9.82 16.82
CA TYR A 73 -15.39 10.75 16.85
C TYR A 73 -16.66 10.13 17.43
N ALA A 74 -16.88 8.83 17.20
CA ALA A 74 -18.02 8.12 17.80
C ALA A 74 -17.90 8.04 19.33
N THR A 75 -16.70 7.82 19.87
CA THR A 75 -16.44 7.81 21.31
C THR A 75 -16.43 9.22 21.90
N SER A 76 -15.82 10.19 21.22
CA SER A 76 -15.73 11.55 21.73
C SER A 76 -17.05 12.33 21.70
N SER A 77 -18.04 11.80 20.98
CA SER A 77 -19.39 12.38 20.92
C SER A 77 -20.32 11.87 22.03
N PHE A 78 -19.82 11.02 22.94
CA PHE A 78 -20.44 10.63 24.20
C PHE A 78 -19.85 11.43 25.38
#